data_AF-Q5BSA6-F1
#
_entry.id   AF-Q5BSA6-F1
#
_cell.length_a   1.000
_cell.length_b   1.000
_cell.length_c   1.000
_cell.angle_alpha   90.00
_cell.angle_beta   90.00
_cell.angle_gamma   90.00
#
_symmetry.space_group_name_H-M   'P 1'
#
loop_
_entity.id
_entity.type
_entity.pdbx_description
1 polymer ?
#
loop_
_entity_poly.entity_id
_entity_poly.type
_entity_poly.pdbx_seq_one_letter_code
_entity_poly.pdbx_strand_id
1 'polypeptide(L)' 'ALKEYMLASRLPHSTLHRIWKLSDIDIDGCLDIDEFILAKYLIKLALDGNEIPTHLPKHLIPPSKRSC' A
#
# COMPACT_ATOMS: atom_id res chain seq x y z
N ALA A 1 4.35 -1.55 13.41
CA ALA A 1 5.07 -0.65 12.49
C ALA A 1 4.18 -0.05 11.38
N LEU A 2 3.89 -0.73 10.25
CA LEU A 2 3.10 -0.12 9.16
C LEU A 2 1.64 0.12 9.54
N LYS A 3 0.98 -0.88 10.14
CA LYS A 3 -0.42 -0.76 10.60
C LYS A 3 -0.62 0.45 11.51
N GLU A 4 0.32 0.70 12.40
CA GLU A 4 0.28 1.87 13.29
C GLU A 4 0.51 3.17 12.53
N TYR A 5 1.42 3.20 11.55
CA TYR A 5 1.63 4.36 10.68
C TYR A 5 0.40 4.69 9.82
N MET A 6 -0.27 3.65 9.33
CA MET A 6 -1.56 3.72 8.64
C MET A 6 -2.64 4.33 9.53
N LEU A 7 -2.82 3.76 10.73
CA LEU A 7 -3.78 4.26 11.72
C LEU A 7 -3.47 5.71 12.14
N ALA A 8 -2.18 6.07 12.25
CA ALA A 8 -1.74 7.42 12.59
C ALA A 8 -1.98 8.45 11.48
N SER A 9 -2.10 8.02 10.21
CA SER A 9 -2.31 8.91 9.07
C SER A 9 -3.72 9.53 9.00
N ARG A 10 -4.59 9.28 9.99
CA ARG A 10 -5.97 9.80 10.08
C ARG A 10 -6.85 9.49 8.86
N LEU A 11 -6.46 8.52 8.04
CA LEU A 11 -7.23 8.07 6.90
C LEU A 11 -8.40 7.19 7.35
N PRO A 12 -9.54 7.22 6.64
CA PRO A 12 -10.66 6.36 6.97
C PRO A 12 -10.26 4.88 6.86
N HIS A 13 -10.82 4.05 7.74
CA HIS A 13 -10.46 2.63 7.85
C HIS A 13 -10.66 1.86 6.54
N SER A 14 -11.66 2.24 5.73
CA SER A 14 -11.86 1.69 4.38
C SER A 14 -10.68 1.95 3.43
N THR A 15 -10.06 3.13 3.50
CA THR A 15 -8.89 3.47 2.69
C THR A 15 -7.67 2.71 3.17
N LEU A 16 -7.46 2.61 4.49
CA LEU A 16 -6.36 1.81 5.04
C LEU A 16 -6.45 0.34 4.65
N HIS A 17 -7.64 -0.25 4.73
CA HIS A 17 -7.85 -1.63 4.34
C HIS A 17 -7.59 -1.85 2.84
N ARG A 18 -7.96 -0.85 2.01
CA ARG A 18 -7.68 -0.89 0.57
C ARG A 18 -6.19 -0.78 0.26
N ILE A 19 -5.47 0.12 0.93
CA ILE A 19 -4.01 0.25 0.79
C ILE A 19 -3.33 -1.05 1.22
N TRP A 20 -3.77 -1.64 2.33
CA TRP A 20 -3.23 -2.92 2.81
C TRP A 20 -3.34 -3.99 1.74
N LYS A 21 -4.55 -4.21 1.21
CA LYS A 21 -4.79 -5.19 0.13
C LYS A 21 -4.02 -4.90 -1.16
N LEU A 22 -3.72 -3.63 -1.44
CA LEU A 22 -2.95 -3.25 -2.63
C LEU A 22 -1.45 -3.46 -2.45
N SER A 23 -0.98 -3.40 -1.21
CA SER A 23 0.44 -3.46 -0.89
C SER A 23 0.90 -4.88 -0.57
N ASP A 24 0.03 -5.68 0.04
CA ASP A 24 0.20 -7.10 0.31
C ASP A 24 -0.11 -7.89 -0.98
N ILE A 25 0.91 -8.02 -1.83
CA ILE A 25 0.78 -8.64 -3.17
C ILE A 25 0.71 -10.15 -3.02
N ASP A 26 1.48 -10.70 -2.08
CA ASP A 26 1.55 -12.13 -1.82
C ASP A 26 0.39 -12.64 -0.94
N ILE A 27 -0.35 -11.72 -0.29
CA ILE A 27 -1.44 -12.03 0.63
C ILE A 27 -0.94 -12.93 1.78
N ASP A 28 0.31 -12.72 2.21
CA ASP A 28 0.92 -13.46 3.31
C ASP A 28 0.56 -12.83 4.68
N GLY A 29 -0.03 -11.63 4.65
CA GLY A 29 -0.42 -10.87 5.84
C GLY A 29 0.74 -10.16 6.52
N CYS A 30 1.94 -10.23 5.96
CA CYS A 30 3.10 -9.43 6.27
C CYS A 30 3.34 -8.42 5.13
N LEU A 31 4.27 -7.49 5.33
CA LEU A 31 4.76 -6.68 4.21
C LEU A 31 6.27 -6.76 4.23
N ASP A 32 6.85 -7.25 3.14
CA ASP A 32 8.26 -7.13 2.84
C ASP A 32 8.67 -5.67 2.68
N ILE A 33 9.97 -5.39 2.64
CA ILE A 33 10.51 -4.04 2.44
C ILE A 33 9.91 -3.38 1.18
N ASP A 34 9.82 -4.13 0.08
CA ASP A 34 9.24 -3.66 -1.19
C ASP A 34 7.76 -3.28 -1.04
N GLU A 35 6.98 -4.14 -0.39
CA GLU A 35 5.55 -3.94 -0.13
C GLU A 35 5.29 -2.81 0.88
N PHE A 36 6.18 -2.66 1.86
CA PHE A 36 6.13 -1.60 2.84
C PHE A 36 6.38 -0.22 2.19
N ILE A 37 7.35 -0.13 1.28
CA ILE A 37 7.61 1.10 0.51
C ILE A 37 6.38 1.45 -0.34
N LEU A 38 5.80 0.45 -1.01
CA LEU A 38 4.59 0.61 -1.80
C LEU A 38 3.41 1.12 -0.96
N ALA A 39 3.18 0.51 0.19
CA ALA A 39 2.12 0.94 1.11
C ALA A 39 2.32 2.37 1.59
N LYS A 40 3.57 2.73 1.93
CA LYS A 40 3.90 4.08 2.39
C LYS A 40 3.69 5.12 1.29
N TYR A 41 4.00 4.77 0.05
CA TYR A 41 3.71 5.61 -1.11
C TYR A 41 2.20 5.82 -1.31
N LEU A 42 1.40 4.75 -1.23
CA LEU A 42 -0.05 4.82 -1.32
C LEU A 42 -0.67 5.67 -0.21
N ILE A 43 -0.22 5.49 1.05
CA ILE A 43 -0.65 6.34 2.19
C ILE A 43 -0.35 7.80 1.91
N LYS A 44 0.86 8.09 1.39
CA LYS A 44 1.25 9.46 1.04
C LYS A 44 0.37 10.03 -0.07
N LEU A 45 0.00 9.24 -1.08
CA LEU A 45 -0.94 9.65 -2.13
C LEU A 45 -2.30 10.03 -1.54
N ALA A 46 -2.86 9.19 -0.65
CA ALA A 46 -4.12 9.49 0.02
C ALA A 46 -4.04 10.74 0.93
N LEU A 47 -2.92 10.92 1.64
CA LEU A 47 -2.67 12.10 2.46
C LEU A 47 -2.59 13.38 1.63
N ASP A 48 -2.07 13.28 0.42
CA ASP A 48 -1.99 14.38 -0.55
C ASP A 48 -3.38 14.76 -1.12
N GLY A 49 -4.41 13.97 -0.80
CA GLY A 49 -5.77 14.15 -1.33
C GLY A 49 -5.98 13.49 -2.70
N ASN A 50 -5.01 12.70 -3.18
CA ASN A 50 -5.17 11.92 -4.39
C ASN A 50 -5.99 10.65 -4.13
N GLU A 51 -6.71 10.22 -5.17
CA GLU A 51 -7.52 9.02 -5.12
C GLU A 51 -6.62 7.79 -5.06
N ILE A 52 -6.80 6.91 -4.06
CA ILE A 52 -6.10 5.62 -4.05
C ILE A 52 -6.59 4.82 -5.27
N PRO A 53 -5.71 4.45 -6.21
CA PRO A 53 -6.12 3.62 -7.34
C PRO A 53 -6.69 2.28 -6.85
N THR A 54 -7.81 1.84 -7.43
CA THR A 54 -8.47 0.56 -7.06
C THR A 54 -7.67 -0.67 -7.44
N HIS A 55 -6.74 -0.53 -8.39
CA HIS A 55 -5.81 -1.56 -8.82
C HIS A 55 -4.40 -1.00 -8.84
N LEU A 56 -3.46 -1.74 -8.28
CA LEU A 56 -2.05 -1.38 -8.36
C LEU A 56 -1.61 -1.49 -9.82
N PRO A 57 -1.28 -0.38 -10.50
CA PRO A 57 -0.85 -0.47 -11.88
C PRO A 57 0.51 -1.16 -11.92
N LYS A 58 0.75 -1.99 -12.95
CA LYS A 58 1.95 -2.84 -13.08
C LYS A 58 3.27 -2.05 -13.04
N HIS A 59 3.22 -0.74 -13.27
CA HIS A 59 4.36 0.17 -13.16
C HIS A 59 4.77 0.50 -11.71
N LEU A 60 3.85 0.37 -10.76
CA LEU A 60 4.07 0.59 -9.32
C LEU A 60 4.45 -0.70 -8.59
N ILE A 61 4.23 -1.86 -9.21
CA ILE A 61 4.77 -3.13 -8.71
C ILE A 61 6.29 -3.03 -8.75
N PRO A 62 7.01 -3.20 -7.63
CA PRO A 62 8.46 -3.18 -7.62
C PRO A 62 8.99 -4.27 -8.57
N PRO A 63 10.06 -3.97 -9.35
CA PRO A 63 10.59 -4.90 -10.35
C PRO A 63 10.95 -6.27 -9.76
N SER A 64 11.32 -6.33 -8.48
CA SER A 64 11.59 -7.57 -7.72
C SER A 64 10.41 -8.55 -7.69
N LYS A 65 9.15 -8.06 -7.77
CA LYS A 65 7.93 -8.90 -7.79
C LYS A 65 7.24 -8.92 -9.18
N ARG A 66 7.91 -8.42 -10.23
CA ARG A 66 7.40 -8.46 -11.63
C ARG A 66 7.69 -9.78 -12.36
N SER A 67 8.51 -10.66 -11.78
CA SER A 67 9.01 -11.86 -12.46
C SER A 67 8.50 -13.12 -11.74
N CYS A 68 7.33 -13.60 -12.17
CA CYS A 68 7.07 -15.03 -12.30
C CYS A 68 6.85 -15.31 -13.79
#